data_AF-G7MD91-F1
#
_entry.id   AF-G7MD91-F1
#
_cell.length_a   1.000
_cell.length_b   1.000
_cell.length_c   1.000
_cell.angle_alpha   90.00
_cell.angle_beta   90.00
_cell.angle_gamma   90.00
#
_symmetry.space_group_name_H-M   'P 1'
#
loop_
_entity.id
_entity.type
_entity.pdbx_description
1 polymer ?
#
loop_
_entity_poly.entity_id
_entity_poly.type
_entity_poly.pdbx_seq_one_letter_code
_entity_poly.pdbx_strand_id
1 'polypeptide(L)'
;MSSVTIIDIPSFTPQYESDKSYGYKDANGKRLLELLYKTTNGYCMYCYCKIDIDNKKFGQLEHAIEKDFCKKKLSECVPNIGLACPKCNQSFKNSGLTKKDKNNKIKGIFTHKQIENFEKTVCSNSVKCTKECREYKIIKRVYLQKRNIILQPMGVTVKGHSYNIQYNLLTLTFEPSDTVAYTDAEKEFIREHISKFNLNDSIYRTREILKFCEDIINGDRYLRKGKYNNYIVDLFVDKLENLDEEARIKLCSTIYMIGKSKRII
;
A
#
# COMPACT_ATOMS: atom_id res chain seq x y z
N MET A 1 -18.56 -16.75 -1.09
CA MET A 1 -17.36 -17.40 -1.66
C MET A 1 -16.70 -16.41 -2.59
N SER A 2 -15.56 -15.82 -2.23
CA SER A 2 -14.81 -14.98 -3.18
C SER A 2 -14.46 -15.85 -4.39
N SER A 3 -14.76 -15.42 -5.60
CA SER A 3 -14.29 -16.12 -6.80
C SER A 3 -12.77 -16.31 -6.72
N VAL A 4 -12.27 -17.48 -7.13
CA VAL A 4 -10.83 -17.74 -7.26
C VAL A 4 -10.15 -16.69 -8.16
N THR A 5 -10.93 -16.02 -9.03
CA THR A 5 -10.48 -14.99 -9.95
C THR A 5 -10.30 -13.59 -9.33
N ILE A 6 -10.69 -13.38 -8.07
CA ILE A 6 -10.49 -12.12 -7.35
C ILE A 6 -9.47 -12.35 -6.25
N ILE A 7 -8.46 -11.49 -6.18
CA ILE A 7 -7.44 -11.51 -5.12
C ILE A 7 -7.68 -10.31 -4.22
N ASP A 8 -8.18 -10.56 -3.02
CA ASP A 8 -8.29 -9.54 -1.98
C ASP A 8 -6.92 -9.21 -1.43
N ILE A 9 -6.57 -7.91 -1.38
CA ILE A 9 -5.27 -7.46 -0.88
C ILE A 9 -5.43 -7.09 0.60
N PRO A 10 -4.77 -7.80 1.52
CA PRO A 10 -4.89 -7.51 2.94
C PRO A 10 -4.20 -6.18 3.31
N SER A 11 -4.67 -5.57 4.39
CA SER A 11 -4.02 -4.39 4.97
C SER A 11 -2.68 -4.76 5.62
N PHE A 12 -1.68 -3.88 5.46
CA PHE A 12 -0.39 -4.04 6.10
C PHE A 12 -0.40 -3.46 7.51
N THR A 13 -0.90 -4.20 8.50
CA THR A 13 -1.00 -3.72 9.89
C THR A 13 0.21 -4.16 10.73
N PRO A 14 1.14 -3.25 11.09
CA PRO A 14 2.31 -3.58 11.90
C PRO A 14 1.90 -3.95 13.32
N GLN A 15 2.50 -5.02 13.83
CA GLN A 15 2.32 -5.46 15.23
C GLN A 15 3.50 -4.94 16.06
N TYR A 16 3.28 -3.82 16.76
CA TYR A 16 4.31 -3.19 17.57
C TYR A 16 4.49 -3.90 18.91
N GLU A 17 5.74 -4.13 19.30
CA GLU A 17 6.08 -4.73 20.60
C GLU A 17 5.99 -3.68 21.72
N SER A 18 5.39 -4.04 22.86
CA SER A 18 5.06 -3.11 23.96
C SER A 18 6.28 -2.63 24.76
N ASP A 19 7.37 -3.38 24.73
CA ASP A 19 8.63 -3.09 25.39
C ASP A 19 9.58 -2.29 24.48
N LYS A 20 9.37 -2.32 23.17
CA LYS A 20 10.19 -1.62 22.18
C LYS A 20 9.63 -0.24 21.84
N SER A 21 10.50 0.50 21.17
CA SER A 21 10.28 1.88 20.77
C SER A 21 10.51 2.07 19.29
N TYR A 22 9.73 2.90 18.63
CA TYR A 22 9.79 3.04 17.17
C TYR A 22 9.83 4.53 16.81
N GLY A 23 10.37 4.85 15.64
CA GLY A 23 10.56 6.22 15.18
C GLY A 23 11.14 6.26 13.78
N TYR A 24 11.57 7.44 13.34
CA TYR A 24 12.12 7.63 11.99
C TYR A 24 13.66 7.61 11.97
N LYS A 25 14.31 8.05 13.05
CA LYS A 25 15.78 8.21 13.11
C LYS A 25 16.47 7.16 13.97
N ASP A 26 17.76 7.01 13.74
CA ASP A 26 18.70 6.27 14.57
C ASP A 26 18.26 4.82 14.82
N ALA A 27 18.49 4.29 16.03
CA ALA A 27 18.14 2.93 16.39
C ALA A 27 16.63 2.65 16.29
N ASN A 28 15.79 3.64 16.61
CA ASN A 28 14.33 3.50 16.52
C ASN A 28 13.85 3.43 15.06
N GLY A 29 14.50 4.18 14.16
CA GLY A 29 14.29 4.14 12.72
C GLY A 29 14.67 2.80 12.12
N LYS A 30 15.83 2.25 12.47
CA LYS A 30 16.25 0.90 12.04
C LYS A 30 15.24 -0.17 12.49
N ARG A 31 14.81 -0.10 13.74
CA ARG A 31 13.82 -1.04 14.32
C ARG A 31 12.46 -0.93 13.63
N LEU A 32 12.00 0.28 13.33
CA LEU A 32 10.75 0.47 12.59
C LEU A 32 10.86 -0.07 11.17
N LEU A 33 11.99 0.18 10.49
CA LEU A 33 12.23 -0.34 9.15
C LEU A 33 12.19 -1.87 9.12
N GLU A 34 12.86 -2.54 10.07
CA GLU A 34 12.84 -4.00 10.21
C GLU A 34 11.41 -4.53 10.45
N LEU A 35 10.66 -3.92 11.36
CA LEU A 35 9.26 -4.28 11.63
C LEU A 35 8.41 -4.15 10.37
N LEU A 36 8.54 -3.05 9.63
CA LEU A 36 7.73 -2.82 8.43
C LEU A 36 8.10 -3.80 7.31
N TYR A 37 9.38 -4.13 7.14
CA TYR A 37 9.81 -5.18 6.20
C TYR A 37 9.17 -6.54 6.53
N LYS A 38 9.15 -6.90 7.82
CA LYS A 38 8.47 -8.12 8.29
C LYS A 38 6.96 -8.03 8.04
N THR A 39 6.36 -6.87 8.32
CA THR A 39 4.91 -6.63 8.16
C THR A 39 4.46 -6.79 6.71
N THR A 40 5.29 -6.34 5.75
CA THR A 40 4.94 -6.37 4.33
C THR A 40 5.50 -7.57 3.59
N ASN A 41 6.18 -8.48 4.28
CA ASN A 41 6.96 -9.55 3.67
C ASN A 41 7.93 -9.04 2.57
N GLY A 42 8.52 -7.86 2.79
CA GLY A 42 9.43 -7.24 1.84
C GLY A 42 8.77 -6.68 0.58
N TYR A 43 7.48 -6.34 0.61
CA TYR A 43 6.79 -5.65 -0.48
C TYR A 43 6.47 -4.18 -0.15
N CYS A 44 6.38 -3.34 -1.19
CA CYS A 44 5.96 -1.94 -1.06
C CYS A 44 4.48 -1.86 -0.68
N MET A 45 4.13 -1.03 0.32
CA MET A 45 2.73 -0.91 0.78
C MET A 45 1.77 -0.23 -0.21
N TYR A 46 2.29 0.44 -1.24
CA TYR A 46 1.47 1.16 -2.24
C TYR A 46 1.36 0.42 -3.57
N CYS A 47 2.47 -0.09 -4.11
CA CYS A 47 2.49 -0.73 -5.43
C CYS A 47 2.72 -2.23 -5.40
N TYR A 48 2.92 -2.81 -4.22
CA TYR A 48 3.08 -4.25 -4.03
C TYR A 48 4.30 -4.86 -4.72
N CYS A 49 5.18 -4.05 -5.32
CA CYS A 49 6.46 -4.51 -5.85
C CYS A 49 7.38 -4.94 -4.72
N LYS A 50 8.18 -5.98 -4.97
CA LYS A 50 9.17 -6.48 -4.03
C LYS A 50 10.24 -5.41 -3.79
N ILE A 51 10.60 -5.19 -2.53
CA ILE A 51 11.58 -4.21 -2.04
C ILE A 51 12.66 -4.82 -1.14
N ASP A 52 12.63 -6.15 -0.99
CA ASP A 52 13.68 -6.99 -0.43
C ASP A 52 14.08 -8.00 -1.51
N ILE A 53 15.22 -7.80 -2.16
CA ILE A 53 15.69 -8.64 -3.27
C ILE A 53 17.13 -9.01 -2.98
N ASP A 54 17.44 -10.31 -2.92
CA ASP A 54 18.82 -10.78 -2.72
C ASP A 54 19.47 -10.16 -1.47
N ASN A 55 18.72 -10.13 -0.36
CA ASN A 55 19.09 -9.47 0.90
C ASN A 55 19.36 -7.96 0.80
N LYS A 56 19.06 -7.32 -0.34
CA LYS A 56 19.17 -5.87 -0.55
C LYS A 56 17.81 -5.23 -0.32
N LYS A 57 17.75 -4.44 0.76
CA LYS A 57 16.57 -3.69 1.19
C LYS A 57 16.63 -2.26 0.64
N PHE A 58 15.74 -1.92 -0.29
CA PHE A 58 15.69 -0.60 -0.94
C PHE A 58 14.42 0.23 -0.64
N GLY A 59 13.54 -0.31 0.18
CA GLY A 59 12.39 0.39 0.74
C GLY A 59 12.80 1.53 1.65
N GLN A 60 11.95 2.53 1.75
CA GLN A 60 12.16 3.74 2.53
C GLN A 60 11.05 3.92 3.54
N LEU A 61 11.40 4.42 4.73
CA LEU A 61 10.42 4.97 5.66
C LEU A 61 9.74 6.17 4.99
N GLU A 62 8.42 6.08 4.87
CA GLU A 62 7.57 7.03 4.15
C GLU A 62 6.59 7.69 5.11
N HIS A 63 6.46 9.02 5.07
CA HIS A 63 5.58 9.78 5.95
C HIS A 63 4.19 9.99 5.33
N ALA A 64 3.19 9.17 5.65
CA ALA A 64 1.83 9.21 5.06
C ALA A 64 1.29 10.65 4.81
N ILE A 65 1.26 11.47 5.86
CA ILE A 65 1.11 12.93 5.79
C ILE A 65 2.52 13.53 5.78
N GLU A 66 2.80 14.40 4.79
CA GLU A 66 4.11 15.03 4.66
C GLU A 66 4.55 15.70 5.95
N LYS A 67 5.74 15.33 6.44
CA LYS A 67 6.29 15.85 7.69
C LYS A 67 6.42 17.38 7.69
N ASP A 68 6.57 17.99 6.52
CA ASP A 68 6.71 19.43 6.36
C ASP A 68 5.47 20.24 6.80
N PHE A 69 4.30 19.62 6.93
CA PHE A 69 3.11 20.30 7.50
C PHE A 69 3.22 20.54 9.01
N CYS A 70 3.96 19.69 9.73
CA CYS A 70 4.25 19.84 11.16
C CYS A 70 5.52 19.07 11.51
N LYS A 71 6.68 19.65 11.14
CA LYS A 71 7.98 18.95 11.19
C LYS A 71 8.32 18.43 12.59
N LYS A 72 7.94 19.17 13.63
CA LYS A 72 8.22 18.80 15.03
C LYS A 72 7.53 17.50 15.45
N LYS A 73 6.37 17.15 14.87
CA LYS A 73 5.59 15.98 15.30
C LYS A 73 5.46 14.90 14.24
N LEU A 74 5.12 15.25 13.00
CA LEU A 74 4.88 14.27 11.94
C LEU A 74 6.15 13.49 11.57
N SER A 75 7.33 14.07 11.79
CA SER A 75 8.61 13.41 11.48
C SER A 75 8.82 12.12 12.29
N GLU A 76 8.39 12.08 13.55
CA GLU A 76 8.59 10.95 14.47
C GLU A 76 7.27 10.28 14.89
N CYS A 77 6.14 10.67 14.27
CA CYS A 77 4.84 10.08 14.54
C CYS A 77 4.78 8.68 13.91
N VAL A 78 4.99 7.61 14.66
CA VAL A 78 5.03 6.22 14.14
C VAL A 78 3.78 5.83 13.34
N PRO A 79 2.54 6.18 13.75
CA PRO A 79 1.35 5.91 12.92
C PRO A 79 1.33 6.62 11.56
N ASN A 80 2.20 7.63 11.38
CA ASN A 80 2.40 8.36 10.13
C ASN A 80 3.51 7.76 9.27
N ILE A 81 4.18 6.68 9.70
CA ILE A 81 5.35 6.14 9.01
C ILE A 81 5.06 4.74 8.47
N GLY A 82 5.09 4.60 7.14
CA GLY A 82 4.96 3.35 6.41
C GLY A 82 6.24 2.96 5.68
N LEU A 83 6.13 1.93 4.84
CA LEU A 83 7.23 1.43 3.99
C LEU A 83 6.84 1.46 2.52
N ALA A 84 7.64 2.16 1.73
CA ALA A 84 7.39 2.33 0.30
C ALA A 84 8.66 2.18 -0.53
N CYS A 85 8.52 1.79 -1.79
CA CYS A 85 9.61 1.86 -2.76
C CYS A 85 9.95 3.33 -3.08
N PRO A 86 11.18 3.64 -3.53
CA PRO A 86 11.59 5.01 -3.85
C PRO A 86 10.66 5.71 -4.85
N LYS A 87 10.17 5.00 -5.87
CA LYS A 87 9.25 5.56 -6.87
C LYS A 87 7.92 6.00 -6.26
N CYS A 88 7.31 5.16 -5.41
CA CYS A 88 6.07 5.50 -4.72
C CYS A 88 6.26 6.68 -3.77
N ASN A 89 7.29 6.62 -2.92
CA ASN A 89 7.58 7.63 -1.92
C ASN A 89 7.92 9.00 -2.53
N GLN A 90 8.84 9.02 -3.50
CA GLN A 90 9.43 10.27 -3.99
C GLN A 90 8.63 10.88 -5.16
N SER A 91 7.99 10.05 -5.99
CA SER A 91 7.32 10.50 -7.21
C SER A 91 5.81 10.37 -7.13
N PHE A 92 5.27 9.16 -7.07
CA PHE A 92 3.82 8.93 -7.25
C PHE A 92 2.97 9.57 -6.17
N LYS A 93 3.37 9.43 -4.90
CA LYS A 93 2.67 10.09 -3.81
C LYS A 93 2.62 11.61 -3.99
N ASN A 94 3.69 12.21 -4.49
CA ASN A 94 3.82 13.64 -4.70
C ASN A 94 3.23 14.14 -6.04
N SER A 95 2.72 13.23 -6.88
CA SER A 95 2.06 13.60 -8.12
C SER A 95 0.81 14.44 -7.84
N GLY A 96 0.61 15.49 -8.64
CA GLY A 96 -0.45 16.48 -8.43
C GLY A 96 -0.15 17.59 -7.41
N LEU A 97 0.97 17.55 -6.67
CA LEU A 97 1.45 18.70 -5.89
C LEU A 97 2.26 19.65 -6.78
N THR A 98 1.77 20.88 -6.96
CA THR A 98 2.50 21.91 -7.72
C THR A 98 3.73 22.39 -6.95
N LYS A 99 4.69 23.03 -7.62
CA LYS A 99 5.80 23.74 -6.94
C LYS A 99 5.27 24.77 -5.93
N LYS A 100 4.11 25.38 -6.20
CA LYS A 100 3.43 26.32 -5.31
C LYS A 100 2.88 25.63 -4.06
N ASP A 101 2.36 24.40 -4.16
CA ASP A 101 1.92 23.62 -3.00
C ASP A 101 3.10 23.16 -2.13
N LYS A 102 4.23 22.85 -2.76
CA LYS A 102 5.49 22.50 -2.09
C LYS A 102 6.14 23.69 -1.38
N ASN A 103 6.01 24.89 -1.96
CA ASN A 103 6.60 26.12 -1.41
C ASN A 103 5.66 26.84 -0.42
N ASN A 104 4.34 26.79 -0.63
CA ASN A 104 3.34 27.23 0.34
C ASN A 104 2.99 26.10 1.32
N LYS A 105 4.03 25.49 1.92
CA LYS A 105 3.90 24.56 3.05
C LYS A 105 2.81 25.12 3.97
N ILE A 106 1.69 24.39 4.10
CA ILE A 106 0.49 24.71 4.90
C ILE A 106 -0.72 25.29 4.11
N LYS A 107 -0.59 26.26 3.19
CA LYS A 107 -1.74 27.12 2.77
C LYS A 107 -2.88 26.47 1.96
N GLY A 108 -2.77 25.22 1.50
CA GLY A 108 -3.80 24.58 0.67
C GLY A 108 -4.55 23.40 1.31
N ILE A 109 -3.92 22.68 2.24
CA ILE A 109 -4.47 21.45 2.81
C ILE A 109 -5.03 21.68 4.21
N PHE A 110 -4.25 22.32 5.09
CA PHE A 110 -4.62 22.52 6.48
C PHE A 110 -4.79 24.01 6.79
N THR A 111 -5.74 24.34 7.65
CA THR A 111 -5.83 25.68 8.23
C THR A 111 -4.75 25.85 9.31
N HIS A 112 -4.37 27.11 9.58
CA HIS A 112 -3.40 27.40 10.65
C HIS A 112 -3.84 26.81 12.00
N LYS A 113 -5.13 26.97 12.34
CA LYS A 113 -5.73 26.41 13.56
C LYS A 113 -5.63 24.89 13.64
N GLN A 114 -5.77 24.18 12.52
CA GLN A 114 -5.63 22.71 12.49
C GLN A 114 -4.20 22.28 12.82
N ILE A 115 -3.20 22.95 12.23
CA ILE A 115 -1.78 22.68 12.52
C ILE A 115 -1.45 23.07 13.96
N GLU A 116 -1.87 24.25 14.42
CA GLU A 116 -1.63 24.71 15.78
C GLU A 116 -2.23 23.75 16.83
N ASN A 117 -3.45 23.26 16.61
CA ASN A 117 -4.08 22.27 17.49
C ASN A 117 -3.28 20.96 17.51
N PHE A 118 -2.83 20.48 16.34
CA PHE A 118 -1.98 19.29 16.27
C PHE A 118 -0.62 19.51 16.94
N GLU A 119 -0.05 20.71 16.86
CA GLU A 119 1.20 21.09 17.53
C GLU A 119 1.07 21.21 19.05
N LYS A 120 -0.12 21.54 19.57
CA LYS A 120 -0.39 21.57 21.01
C LYS A 120 -0.71 20.20 21.61
N THR A 121 -1.02 19.19 20.79
CA THR A 121 -1.32 17.83 21.28
C THR A 121 -0.20 17.29 22.16
N VAL A 122 -0.50 16.86 23.38
CA VAL A 122 0.48 16.10 24.15
C VAL A 122 0.57 14.72 23.51
N CYS A 123 1.56 14.51 22.65
CA CYS A 123 1.94 13.16 22.27
C CYS A 123 2.31 12.48 23.59
N SER A 124 1.85 11.26 23.82
CA SER A 124 2.41 10.46 24.90
C SER A 124 3.92 10.44 24.67
N ASN A 125 4.67 11.21 25.47
CA ASN A 125 6.12 11.45 25.35
C ASN A 125 6.95 10.15 25.38
N SER A 126 6.31 9.00 25.44
CA SER A 126 6.92 7.72 25.28
C SER A 126 7.33 7.51 23.83
N VAL A 127 8.58 7.13 23.69
CA VAL A 127 9.22 6.41 22.58
C VAL A 127 8.39 5.20 22.03
N LYS A 128 7.21 4.92 22.62
CA LYS A 128 6.24 3.84 22.34
C LYS A 128 4.93 4.30 21.68
N CYS A 129 4.82 5.54 21.18
CA CYS A 129 3.60 5.99 20.51
C CYS A 129 3.38 5.21 19.20
N THR A 130 2.42 4.29 19.18
CA THR A 130 2.17 3.35 18.06
C THR A 130 0.74 3.36 17.54
N LYS A 131 -0.15 4.15 18.16
CA LYS A 131 -1.57 4.26 17.82
C LYS A 131 -1.94 5.67 17.37
N GLU A 132 -2.88 5.77 16.44
CA GLU A 132 -3.41 7.05 15.98
C GLU A 132 -4.16 7.80 17.10
N CYS A 133 -3.63 8.95 17.53
CA CYS A 133 -4.32 9.85 18.46
C CYS A 133 -5.47 10.61 17.77
N ARG A 134 -6.34 11.23 18.57
CA ARG A 134 -7.51 11.99 18.08
C ARG A 134 -7.11 13.07 17.08
N GLU A 135 -6.06 13.82 17.40
CA GLU A 135 -5.61 14.98 16.63
C GLU A 135 -4.95 14.56 15.32
N TYR A 136 -4.19 13.44 15.33
CA TYR A 136 -3.68 12.82 14.12
C TYR A 136 -4.83 12.36 13.21
N LYS A 137 -5.87 11.71 13.76
CA LYS A 137 -7.06 11.31 12.99
C LYS A 137 -7.77 12.50 12.33
N ILE A 138 -7.79 13.67 13.00
CA ILE A 138 -8.39 14.90 12.44
C ILE A 138 -7.61 15.37 11.22
N ILE A 139 -6.28 15.55 11.32
CA ILE A 139 -5.46 15.99 10.18
C ILE A 139 -5.40 14.91 9.08
N LYS A 140 -5.42 13.63 9.44
CA LYS A 140 -5.51 12.51 8.49
C LYS A 140 -6.75 12.65 7.61
N ARG A 141 -7.93 12.86 8.21
CA ARG A 141 -9.19 13.03 7.44
C ARG A 141 -9.13 14.21 6.47
N VAL A 142 -8.61 15.35 6.91
CA VAL A 142 -8.47 16.54 6.04
C VAL A 142 -7.50 16.27 4.89
N TYR A 143 -6.39 15.59 5.17
CA TYR A 143 -5.42 15.20 4.14
C TYR A 143 -6.03 14.24 3.11
N LEU A 144 -6.79 13.24 3.57
CA LEU A 144 -7.47 12.27 2.72
C LEU A 144 -8.39 12.97 1.72
N GLN A 145 -9.23 13.91 2.18
CA GLN A 145 -10.16 14.67 1.35
C GLN A 145 -9.48 15.49 0.24
N LYS A 146 -8.19 15.81 0.40
CA LYS A 146 -7.44 16.62 -0.56
C LYS A 146 -6.55 15.81 -1.49
N ARG A 147 -6.20 14.57 -1.12
CA ARG A 147 -5.16 13.80 -1.81
C ARG A 147 -5.65 12.49 -2.40
N ASN A 148 -6.76 11.96 -1.90
CA ASN A 148 -7.36 10.70 -2.35
C ASN A 148 -6.33 9.57 -2.40
N ILE A 149 -5.68 9.34 -1.25
CA ILE A 149 -4.68 8.30 -1.03
C ILE A 149 -5.13 7.42 0.13
N ILE A 150 -5.21 6.10 -0.07
CA ILE A 150 -5.23 5.14 1.04
C ILE A 150 -3.87 5.20 1.75
N LEU A 151 -3.84 5.85 2.91
CA LEU A 151 -2.61 6.09 3.66
C LEU A 151 -2.15 4.83 4.38
N GLN A 152 -0.88 4.48 4.20
CA GLN A 152 -0.23 3.35 4.86
C GLN A 152 0.51 3.84 6.12
N PRO A 153 0.71 3.00 7.15
CA PRO A 153 0.42 1.56 7.21
C PRO A 153 -0.99 1.22 7.70
N MET A 154 -1.73 2.16 8.30
CA MET A 154 -3.00 1.86 8.99
C MET A 154 -4.23 1.83 8.08
N GLY A 155 -4.05 2.03 6.77
CA GLY A 155 -5.14 2.14 5.81
C GLY A 155 -6.08 3.32 6.06
N VAL A 156 -7.27 3.26 5.47
CA VAL A 156 -8.32 4.27 5.60
C VAL A 156 -9.62 3.60 5.98
N THR A 157 -10.27 4.13 7.02
CA THR A 157 -11.63 3.75 7.40
C THR A 157 -12.48 5.01 7.55
N VAL A 158 -13.55 5.11 6.75
CA VAL A 158 -14.47 6.25 6.73
C VAL A 158 -15.87 5.70 6.99
N LYS A 159 -16.56 6.26 7.99
CA LYS A 159 -17.93 5.84 8.39
C LYS A 159 -18.08 4.31 8.61
N GLY A 160 -17.01 3.63 9.04
CA GLY A 160 -17.00 2.18 9.27
C GLY A 160 -16.58 1.34 8.06
N HIS A 161 -16.47 1.94 6.87
CA HIS A 161 -15.97 1.25 5.68
C HIS A 161 -14.45 1.37 5.59
N SER A 162 -13.75 0.23 5.69
CA SER A 162 -12.32 0.17 5.33
C SER A 162 -12.18 0.20 3.82
N TYR A 163 -11.34 1.09 3.30
CA TYR A 163 -11.12 1.23 1.86
C TYR A 163 -10.03 0.25 1.43
N ASN A 164 -10.44 -0.79 0.71
CA ASN A 164 -9.61 -1.91 0.31
C ASN A 164 -9.54 -1.99 -1.22
N ILE A 165 -8.43 -2.55 -1.71
CA ILE A 165 -8.19 -2.80 -3.13
C ILE A 165 -8.18 -4.33 -3.34
N GLN A 166 -8.73 -4.77 -4.46
CA GLN A 166 -8.59 -6.15 -4.94
C GLN A 166 -7.90 -6.15 -6.30
N TYR A 167 -7.36 -7.30 -6.70
CA TYR A 167 -6.85 -7.54 -8.05
C TYR A 167 -7.73 -8.57 -8.76
N ASN A 168 -8.22 -8.21 -9.93
CA ASN A 168 -9.10 -9.06 -10.72
C ASN A 168 -8.33 -9.74 -11.84
N LEU A 169 -8.26 -11.07 -11.79
CA LEU A 169 -7.47 -11.88 -12.71
C LEU A 169 -8.07 -11.97 -14.11
N LEU A 170 -9.36 -11.66 -14.29
CA LEU A 170 -10.02 -11.66 -15.60
C LEU A 170 -9.91 -10.32 -16.32
N THR A 171 -9.81 -9.23 -15.58
CA THR A 171 -9.57 -7.89 -16.15
C THR A 171 -8.10 -7.52 -16.15
N LEU A 172 -7.29 -8.20 -15.32
CA LEU A 172 -5.88 -7.96 -15.00
C LEU A 172 -5.62 -6.60 -14.33
N THR A 173 -6.61 -6.07 -13.62
CA THR A 173 -6.56 -4.73 -13.02
C THR A 173 -6.83 -4.74 -11.52
N PHE A 174 -6.23 -3.78 -10.83
CA PHE A 174 -6.61 -3.36 -9.49
C PHE A 174 -7.92 -2.60 -9.53
N GLU A 175 -8.81 -2.89 -8.59
CA GLU A 175 -10.13 -2.26 -8.46
C GLU A 175 -10.55 -2.12 -6.99
N PRO A 176 -11.53 -1.27 -6.66
CA PRO A 176 -12.11 -1.24 -5.32
C PRO A 176 -12.63 -2.63 -4.91
N SER A 177 -12.42 -3.03 -3.66
CA SER A 177 -12.88 -4.35 -3.21
C SER A 177 -14.40 -4.47 -3.21
N ASP A 178 -14.92 -5.61 -3.66
CA ASP A 178 -16.36 -5.94 -3.61
C ASP A 178 -16.79 -6.49 -2.25
N THR A 179 -15.86 -6.69 -1.32
CA THR A 179 -16.15 -7.16 0.05
C THR A 179 -16.87 -6.10 0.90
N VAL A 180 -16.88 -4.85 0.44
CA VAL A 180 -17.55 -3.73 1.09
C VAL A 180 -18.47 -3.06 0.08
N ALA A 181 -19.70 -2.77 0.49
CA ALA A 181 -20.68 -2.06 -0.32
C ALA A 181 -20.36 -0.55 -0.38
N TYR A 182 -19.33 -0.19 -1.15
CA TYR A 182 -18.94 1.21 -1.34
C TYR A 182 -19.97 1.98 -2.18
N THR A 183 -20.23 3.22 -1.78
CA THR A 183 -20.87 4.24 -2.63
C THR A 183 -19.98 4.62 -3.81
N ASP A 184 -20.54 5.26 -4.83
CA ASP A 184 -19.76 5.68 -6.01
C ASP A 184 -18.63 6.65 -5.67
N ALA A 185 -18.86 7.55 -4.71
CA ALA A 185 -17.84 8.47 -4.23
C ALA A 185 -16.69 7.74 -3.51
N GLU A 186 -16.98 6.68 -2.75
CA GLU A 186 -15.98 5.84 -2.10
C GLU A 186 -15.19 5.02 -3.12
N LYS A 187 -15.87 4.44 -4.12
CA LYS A 187 -15.21 3.75 -5.23
C LYS A 187 -14.28 4.69 -5.98
N GLU A 188 -14.72 5.91 -6.24
CA GLU A 188 -13.92 6.90 -6.95
C GLU A 188 -12.66 7.29 -6.18
N PHE A 189 -12.78 7.49 -4.86
CA PHE A 189 -11.60 7.70 -4.01
C PHE A 189 -10.56 6.58 -4.17
N ILE A 190 -11.01 5.32 -4.18
CA ILE A 190 -10.11 4.16 -4.30
C ILE A 190 -9.51 4.09 -5.71
N ARG A 191 -10.30 4.38 -6.76
CA ARG A 191 -9.80 4.46 -8.15
C ARG A 191 -8.75 5.57 -8.31
N GLU A 192 -8.96 6.72 -7.69
CA GLU A 192 -7.98 7.80 -7.70
C GLU A 192 -6.66 7.40 -7.04
N HIS A 193 -6.70 6.62 -5.96
CA HIS A 193 -5.50 6.03 -5.38
C HIS A 193 -4.80 5.07 -6.36
N ILE A 194 -5.55 4.13 -6.95
CA ILE A 194 -5.05 3.15 -7.93
C ILE A 194 -4.36 3.88 -9.11
N SER A 195 -5.00 4.93 -9.63
CA SER A 195 -4.47 5.78 -10.69
C SER A 195 -3.21 6.52 -10.25
N LYS A 196 -3.22 7.12 -9.05
CA LYS A 196 -2.08 7.90 -8.51
C LYS A 196 -0.80 7.08 -8.38
N PHE A 197 -0.91 5.79 -8.03
CA PHE A 197 0.23 4.87 -7.95
C PHE A 197 0.46 4.06 -9.23
N ASN A 198 -0.24 4.38 -10.32
CA ASN A 198 -0.09 3.77 -11.63
C ASN A 198 -0.22 2.24 -11.61
N LEU A 199 -1.09 1.71 -10.75
CA LEU A 199 -1.17 0.25 -10.57
C LEU A 199 -1.70 -0.49 -11.81
N ASN A 200 -2.54 0.20 -12.61
CA ASN A 200 -3.12 -0.31 -13.86
C ASN A 200 -2.48 0.29 -15.12
N ASP A 201 -1.49 1.16 -14.96
CA ASP A 201 -0.83 1.86 -16.07
C ASP A 201 -0.08 0.89 -16.99
N SER A 202 -0.02 1.15 -18.29
CA SER A 202 0.60 0.25 -19.28
C SER A 202 2.11 0.05 -19.07
N ILE A 203 2.79 1.06 -18.51
CA ILE A 203 4.24 1.05 -18.25
C ILE A 203 4.51 0.45 -16.86
N TYR A 204 3.75 0.85 -15.84
CA TYR A 204 4.06 0.51 -14.45
C TYR A 204 3.32 -0.71 -13.89
N ARG A 205 2.24 -1.18 -14.53
CA ARG A 205 1.48 -2.34 -14.03
C ARG A 205 2.37 -3.58 -13.91
N THR A 206 2.06 -4.40 -12.90
CA THR A 206 2.71 -5.70 -12.76
C THR A 206 2.37 -6.62 -13.94
N ARG A 207 3.39 -7.35 -14.43
CA ARG A 207 3.25 -8.46 -15.37
C ARG A 207 3.64 -9.79 -14.73
N GLU A 208 3.95 -9.79 -13.45
CA GLU A 208 4.48 -10.96 -12.73
C GLU A 208 3.46 -12.10 -12.62
N ILE A 209 2.16 -11.78 -12.54
CA ILE A 209 1.08 -12.79 -12.60
C ILE A 209 1.12 -13.57 -13.92
N LEU A 210 1.38 -12.88 -15.03
CA LEU A 210 1.42 -13.53 -16.35
C LEU A 210 2.66 -14.42 -16.50
N LYS A 211 3.81 -13.97 -15.99
CA LYS A 211 5.03 -14.80 -15.92
C LYS A 211 4.81 -16.04 -15.05
N PHE A 212 4.16 -15.87 -13.90
CA PHE A 212 3.80 -17.00 -13.05
C PHE A 212 2.89 -17.99 -13.78
N CYS A 213 1.84 -17.51 -14.45
CA CYS A 213 0.94 -18.37 -15.22
C CYS A 213 1.70 -19.12 -16.34
N GLU A 214 2.61 -18.44 -17.04
CA GLU A 214 3.46 -19.05 -18.06
C GLU A 214 4.34 -20.17 -17.50
N ASP A 215 4.98 -19.96 -16.35
CA ASP A 215 5.79 -20.98 -15.68
C ASP A 215 4.95 -22.23 -15.33
N ILE A 216 3.73 -22.04 -14.80
CA ILE A 216 2.80 -23.16 -14.51
C ILE A 216 2.43 -23.91 -15.79
N ILE A 217 2.09 -23.19 -16.87
CA ILE A 217 1.74 -23.79 -18.18
C ILE A 217 2.91 -24.59 -18.74
N ASN A 218 4.15 -24.11 -18.54
CA ASN A 218 5.37 -24.77 -18.98
C ASN A 218 5.83 -25.91 -18.04
N GLY A 219 5.05 -26.24 -17.00
CA GLY A 219 5.28 -27.40 -16.15
C GLY A 219 5.96 -27.13 -14.81
N ASP A 220 6.11 -25.88 -14.37
CA ASP A 220 6.49 -25.59 -12.98
C ASP A 220 5.35 -26.01 -12.05
N ARG A 221 5.55 -27.10 -11.29
CA ARG A 221 4.55 -27.62 -10.36
C ARG A 221 4.63 -26.99 -8.97
N TYR A 222 5.67 -26.20 -8.71
CA TYR A 222 5.96 -25.71 -7.36
C TYR A 222 5.39 -24.30 -7.13
N LEU A 223 4.40 -24.23 -6.25
CA LEU A 223 3.81 -22.99 -5.76
C LEU A 223 4.76 -22.29 -4.77
N ARG A 224 5.68 -21.48 -5.28
CA ARG A 224 6.72 -20.81 -4.49
C ARG A 224 6.40 -19.33 -4.28
N LYS A 225 6.01 -18.97 -3.05
CA LYS A 225 5.92 -17.56 -2.61
C LYS A 225 7.29 -16.90 -2.62
N GLY A 226 7.31 -15.59 -2.85
CA GLY A 226 8.53 -14.79 -2.88
C GLY A 226 9.40 -14.98 -4.13
N LYS A 227 9.09 -15.93 -5.04
CA LYS A 227 9.82 -16.11 -6.30
C LYS A 227 9.66 -14.90 -7.23
N TYR A 228 8.48 -14.29 -7.25
CA TYR A 228 8.13 -13.20 -8.16
C TYR A 228 8.19 -11.84 -7.49
N ASN A 229 8.39 -10.80 -8.29
CA ASN A 229 8.65 -9.44 -7.79
C ASN A 229 7.38 -8.65 -7.45
N ASN A 230 6.26 -9.33 -7.19
CA ASN A 230 5.00 -8.68 -6.84
C ASN A 230 4.16 -9.53 -5.88
N TYR A 231 3.64 -8.90 -4.83
CA TYR A 231 2.88 -9.55 -3.76
C TYR A 231 1.59 -10.22 -4.25
N ILE A 232 0.99 -9.72 -5.33
CA ILE A 232 -0.23 -10.31 -5.90
C ILE A 232 0.00 -11.75 -6.33
N VAL A 233 1.23 -12.11 -6.74
CA VAL A 233 1.56 -13.51 -7.06
C VAL A 233 1.58 -14.38 -5.82
N ASP A 234 2.11 -13.90 -4.70
CA ASP A 234 2.12 -14.65 -3.43
C ASP A 234 0.69 -14.92 -2.94
N LEU A 235 -0.20 -13.93 -3.04
CA LEU A 235 -1.62 -14.07 -2.73
C LEU A 235 -2.34 -14.99 -3.72
N PHE A 236 -1.93 -14.99 -5.00
CA PHE A 236 -2.49 -15.91 -5.99
C PHE A 236 -2.08 -17.35 -5.70
N VAL A 237 -0.82 -17.57 -5.33
CA VAL A 237 -0.31 -18.87 -4.89
C VAL A 237 -1.20 -19.45 -3.78
N ASP A 238 -1.55 -18.66 -2.77
CA ASP A 238 -2.48 -19.07 -1.70
C ASP A 238 -3.84 -19.57 -2.24
N LYS A 239 -4.37 -18.89 -3.27
CA LYS A 239 -5.64 -19.31 -3.89
C LYS A 239 -5.53 -20.62 -4.66
N LEU A 240 -4.35 -20.93 -5.19
CA LEU A 240 -4.12 -22.14 -5.97
C LEU A 240 -3.87 -23.38 -5.10
N GLU A 241 -3.44 -23.23 -3.85
CA GLU A 241 -3.12 -24.37 -2.96
C GLU A 241 -4.27 -25.38 -2.85
N ASN A 242 -5.52 -24.92 -2.88
CA ASN A 242 -6.72 -25.75 -2.77
C ASN A 242 -7.23 -26.33 -4.10
N LEU A 243 -6.59 -26.02 -5.22
CA LEU A 243 -6.96 -26.54 -6.54
C LEU A 243 -6.09 -27.75 -6.92
N ASP A 244 -6.64 -28.67 -7.69
CA ASP A 244 -5.85 -29.72 -8.35
C ASP A 244 -5.02 -29.17 -9.53
N GLU A 245 -4.11 -30.00 -10.05
CA GLU A 245 -3.19 -29.62 -11.12
C GLU A 245 -3.92 -29.19 -12.40
N GLU A 246 -4.97 -29.90 -12.79
CA GLU A 246 -5.75 -29.61 -14.01
C GLU A 246 -6.45 -28.24 -13.90
N ALA A 247 -7.11 -27.98 -12.77
CA ALA A 247 -7.78 -26.71 -12.49
C ALA A 247 -6.79 -25.55 -12.43
N ARG A 248 -5.59 -25.74 -11.83
CA ARG A 248 -4.51 -24.74 -11.81
C ARG A 248 -4.05 -24.38 -13.21
N ILE A 249 -3.73 -25.39 -14.04
CA ILE A 249 -3.26 -25.19 -15.42
C ILE A 249 -4.34 -24.48 -16.24
N LYS A 250 -5.60 -24.90 -16.12
CA LYS A 250 -6.73 -24.29 -16.84
C LYS A 250 -6.93 -22.82 -16.47
N LEU A 251 -6.86 -22.49 -15.18
CA LEU A 251 -6.98 -21.12 -14.72
C LEU A 251 -5.80 -20.26 -15.19
N CYS A 252 -4.56 -20.73 -15.02
CA CYS A 252 -3.36 -20.03 -15.48
C CYS A 252 -3.38 -19.81 -17.00
N SER A 253 -3.79 -20.81 -17.78
CA SER A 253 -3.96 -20.71 -19.24
C SER A 253 -4.96 -19.62 -19.62
N THR A 254 -6.09 -19.56 -18.91
CA THR A 254 -7.12 -18.55 -19.14
C THR A 254 -6.58 -17.13 -18.87
N ILE A 255 -5.93 -16.93 -17.73
CA ILE A 255 -5.35 -15.64 -17.33
C ILE A 255 -4.27 -15.20 -18.32
N TYR A 256 -3.41 -16.13 -18.73
CA TYR A 256 -2.33 -15.87 -19.69
C TYR A 256 -2.88 -15.48 -21.07
N MET A 257 -3.91 -16.18 -21.56
CA MET A 257 -4.59 -15.83 -22.82
C MET A 257 -5.25 -14.45 -22.75
N ILE A 258 -5.88 -14.09 -21.63
CA ILE A 258 -6.40 -12.72 -21.42
C ILE A 258 -5.27 -11.69 -21.51
N GLY A 259 -4.11 -11.98 -20.92
CA GLY A 259 -2.91 -11.13 -21.00
C GLY A 259 -2.48 -10.86 -22.44
N LYS A 260 -2.43 -11.91 -23.27
CA LYS A 260 -2.13 -11.81 -24.72
C LYS A 260 -3.19 -11.02 -25.48
N SER A 261 -4.47 -11.31 -25.29
CA SER A 261 -5.56 -10.60 -25.97
C SER A 261 -5.58 -9.11 -25.64
N LYS A 262 -5.20 -8.74 -24.41
CA LYS A 262 -5.07 -7.34 -23.96
C LYS A 262 -3.74 -6.69 -24.33
N ARG A 263 -2.81 -7.40 -25.00
CA ARG A 263 -1.47 -6.94 -25.36
C ARG A 263 -0.65 -6.45 -24.17
N ILE A 264 -0.80 -7.10 -23.01
CA ILE A 264 0.03 -6.83 -21.82
C ILE A 264 1.36 -7.59 -21.93
N ILE A 265 1.30 -8.76 -22.56
CA ILE A 265 2.40 -9.60 -23.03
C ILE A 265 2.20 -9.92 -24.51
#